data_AF-A0AAD7H2R5-F1
#
_entry.id   AF-A0AAD7H2R5-F1
#
_cell.length_a   1.000
_cell.length_b   1.000
_cell.length_c   1.000
_cell.angle_alpha   90.00
_cell.angle_beta   90.00
_cell.angle_gamma   90.00
#
_symmetry.space_group_name_H-M   'P 1'
#
loop_
_entity.id
_entity.type
_entity.pdbx_description
1 polymer ?
#
loop_
_entity_poly.entity_id
_entity_poly.type
_entity_poly.pdbx_seq_one_letter_code
_entity_poly.pdbx_strand_id
1 'polypeptide(L)'
;MLSCPQPPDSETLDGCSVVEIPDAAADVTVFLKAIFDSSFFEAYPHATKFATVAGILRLSTKYEVEHLRRQALIHLIWICHHPF
;
A
#
# COMPACT_ATOMS: atom_id res chain seq x y z
N MET A 1 -4.71 9.06 18.34
CA MET A 1 -5.23 9.91 17.26
C MET A 1 -4.05 10.45 16.48
N LEU A 2 -4.00 10.22 15.17
CA LEU A 2 -3.00 10.87 14.30
C LEU A 2 -3.49 12.30 14.02
N SER A 3 -3.13 13.25 14.88
CA SER A 3 -3.49 14.66 14.70
C SER A 3 -2.44 15.35 13.82
N CYS A 4 -2.68 15.38 12.52
CA CYS A 4 -1.98 16.28 11.60
C CYS A 4 -2.78 17.60 11.49
N PRO A 5 -2.13 18.77 11.43
CA PRO A 5 -2.83 20.02 11.16
C PRO A 5 -3.48 19.94 9.77
N GLN A 6 -4.80 20.01 9.75
CA GLN A 6 -5.59 20.01 8.52
C GLN A 6 -5.84 21.45 8.07
N PRO A 7 -5.88 21.72 6.76
CA PRO A 7 -6.23 23.04 6.27
C PRO A 7 -7.61 23.47 6.79
N PRO A 8 -7.83 24.78 7.01
CA PRO A 8 -9.04 25.30 7.64
C PRO A 8 -10.33 24.92 6.90
N ASP A 9 -10.24 24.70 5.59
CA ASP A 9 -11.36 24.32 4.72
C ASP A 9 -11.31 22.83 4.32
N SER A 10 -10.67 21.96 5.12
CA SER A 10 -10.65 20.53 4.85
C SER A 10 -12.05 19.94 4.86
N GLU A 11 -12.38 19.13 3.85
CA GLU A 11 -13.63 18.37 3.83
C GLU A 11 -13.74 17.50 5.08
N THR A 12 -14.94 17.35 5.61
CA THR A 12 -15.20 16.48 6.77
C THR A 12 -16.26 15.45 6.42
N LEU A 13 -16.05 14.23 6.92
CA LEU A 13 -16.99 13.12 6.84
C LEU A 13 -17.19 12.58 8.25
N ASP A 14 -18.44 12.55 8.72
CA ASP A 14 -18.80 12.13 10.09
C ASP A 14 -18.01 12.87 11.20
N GLY A 15 -17.68 14.14 10.96
CA GLY A 15 -16.90 14.97 11.89
C GLY A 15 -15.39 14.69 11.90
N CYS A 16 -14.91 13.78 11.02
CA CYS A 16 -13.49 13.54 10.80
C CYS A 16 -13.01 14.27 9.54
N SER A 17 -11.80 14.85 9.59
CA SER A 17 -11.19 15.46 8.40
C SER A 17 -10.85 14.38 7.37
N VAL A 18 -11.25 14.64 6.12
CA VAL A 18 -11.03 13.77 4.97
C VAL A 18 -9.65 14.08 4.38
N VAL A 19 -8.87 13.03 4.13
CA VAL A 19 -7.59 13.13 3.45
C VAL A 19 -7.75 12.59 2.04
N GLU A 20 -7.62 13.47 1.05
CA GLU A 20 -7.59 13.06 -0.35
C GLU A 20 -6.26 12.39 -0.70
N ILE A 21 -6.34 11.18 -1.25
CA ILE A 21 -5.19 10.44 -1.76
C ILE A 21 -5.29 10.44 -3.29
N PRO A 22 -4.32 11.03 -4.02
CA PRO A 22 -4.40 11.19 -5.48
C PRO A 22 -4.12 9.88 -6.26
N ASP A 23 -3.81 8.79 -5.55
CA ASP A 23 -3.47 7.51 -6.16
C ASP A 23 -4.70 6.69 -6.55
N ALA A 24 -4.51 5.73 -7.45
CA ALA A 24 -5.59 4.86 -7.90
C ALA A 24 -6.18 4.06 -6.73
N ALA A 25 -7.52 4.06 -6.62
CA ALA A 25 -8.23 3.40 -5.53
C ALA A 25 -7.85 1.91 -5.37
N ALA A 26 -7.57 1.22 -6.47
CA ALA A 26 -7.12 -0.18 -6.46
C ALA A 26 -5.78 -0.36 -5.72
N ASP A 27 -4.84 0.56 -5.94
CA ASP A 27 -3.51 0.51 -5.30
C ASP A 27 -3.59 0.89 -3.83
N VAL A 28 -4.36 1.95 -3.53
CA VAL A 28 -4.59 2.41 -2.15
C VAL A 28 -5.25 1.30 -1.32
N THR A 29 -6.20 0.57 -1.91
CA THR A 29 -6.89 -0.53 -1.22
C THR A 29 -5.93 -1.64 -0.80
N VAL A 30 -5.06 -2.12 -1.70
CA VAL A 30 -4.11 -3.20 -1.36
C VAL A 30 -3.00 -2.70 -0.44
N PHE A 31 -2.58 -1.45 -0.57
CA PHE A 31 -1.56 -0.84 0.27
C PHE A 31 -2.04 -0.65 1.71
N LEU A 32 -3.24 -0.07 1.91
CA LEU A 32 -3.80 0.10 3.25
C LEU A 32 -4.07 -1.25 3.91
N LYS A 33 -4.57 -2.24 3.18
CA LYS A 33 -4.72 -3.61 3.71
C LYS A 33 -3.39 -4.17 4.21
N ALA A 34 -2.31 -4.02 3.44
CA ALA A 34 -0.98 -4.48 3.84
C ALA A 34 -0.40 -3.74 5.07
N ILE A 35 -0.80 -2.47 5.29
CA ILE A 35 -0.40 -1.70 6.49
C ILE A 35 -1.17 -2.17 7.73
N PHE A 36 -2.49 -2.36 7.60
CA PHE A 36 -3.35 -2.68 8.74
C PHE A 36 -3.37 -4.17 9.09
N ASP A 37 -3.14 -5.02 8.10
CA ASP A 37 -3.11 -6.47 8.23
C ASP A 37 -1.82 -7.00 7.62
N SER A 38 -0.84 -7.31 8.47
CA SER A 38 0.44 -7.86 8.02
C SER A 38 0.31 -9.23 7.38
N SER A 39 -0.77 -9.99 7.64
CA SER A 39 -1.03 -11.28 7.01
C SER A 39 -1.58 -11.15 5.58
N PHE A 40 -2.07 -9.96 5.20
CA PHE A 40 -2.55 -9.70 3.85
C PHE A 40 -1.44 -9.74 2.79
N PHE A 41 -0.22 -9.31 3.18
CA PHE A 41 0.92 -9.23 2.27
C PHE A 41 2.19 -9.78 2.91
N GLU A 42 2.23 -11.10 3.05
CA GLU A 42 3.43 -11.80 3.48
C GLU A 42 4.49 -11.85 2.37
N ALA A 43 5.75 -12.02 2.76
CA ALA A 43 6.83 -12.24 1.81
C ALA A 43 6.66 -13.57 1.06
N TYR A 44 7.34 -13.72 -0.08
CA TYR A 44 7.49 -15.01 -0.75
C TYR A 44 7.97 -16.08 0.27
N PRO A 45 7.44 -17.32 0.23
CA PRO A 45 6.68 -17.97 -0.85
C PRO A 45 5.16 -17.79 -0.83
N HIS A 46 4.60 -16.92 0.02
CA HIS A 46 3.15 -16.75 0.07
C HIS A 46 2.61 -16.22 -1.28
N ALA A 47 1.69 -16.95 -1.90
CA ALA A 47 1.18 -16.58 -3.21
C ALA A 47 0.44 -15.24 -3.16
N THR A 48 0.67 -14.39 -4.16
CA THR A 48 -0.07 -13.14 -4.34
C THR A 48 -0.17 -12.78 -5.82
N LYS A 49 -1.10 -11.89 -6.17
CA LYS A 49 -1.30 -11.46 -7.56
C LYS A 49 -0.29 -10.39 -7.93
N PHE A 50 0.19 -10.40 -9.18
CA PHE A 50 1.11 -9.37 -9.68
C PHE A 50 0.56 -7.95 -9.50
N ALA A 51 -0.74 -7.74 -9.73
CA ALA A 51 -1.39 -6.44 -9.51
C ALA A 51 -1.27 -5.96 -8.04
N THR A 52 -1.36 -6.87 -7.07
CA THR A 52 -1.15 -6.57 -5.65
C THR A 52 0.30 -6.15 -5.39
N VAL A 53 1.28 -6.90 -5.91
CA VAL A 53 2.71 -6.57 -5.80
C VAL A 53 2.98 -5.19 -6.41
N ALA A 54 2.47 -4.93 -7.62
CA ALA A 54 2.70 -3.68 -8.34
C ALA A 54 2.04 -2.47 -7.64
N GLY A 55 0.84 -2.63 -7.08
CA GLY A 55 0.17 -1.58 -6.30
C GLY A 55 0.93 -1.26 -5.01
N ILE A 56 1.29 -2.29 -4.24
CA ILE A 56 2.05 -2.13 -3.01
C ILE A 56 3.44 -1.56 -3.29
N LEU A 57 4.14 -2.00 -4.33
CA LEU A 57 5.46 -1.49 -4.69
C LEU A 57 5.43 0.01 -5.02
N ARG A 58 4.43 0.46 -5.80
CA ARG A 58 4.27 1.87 -6.15
C ARG A 58 4.05 2.74 -4.92
N LEU A 59 3.08 2.37 -4.08
CA LEU A 59 2.71 3.20 -2.92
C LEU A 59 3.71 3.09 -1.77
N SER A 60 4.28 1.91 -1.50
CA SER A 60 5.36 1.77 -0.51
C SER A 60 6.62 2.55 -0.88
N THR A 61 6.90 2.73 -2.18
CA THR A 61 7.99 3.59 -2.63
C THR A 61 7.65 5.06 -2.48
N LYS A 62 6.43 5.48 -2.86
CA LYS A 62 5.98 6.87 -2.77
C LYS A 62 5.85 7.38 -1.33
N TYR A 63 5.36 6.53 -0.43
CA TYR A 63 5.09 6.85 0.97
C TYR A 63 6.14 6.27 1.93
N GLU A 64 7.29 5.83 1.40
CA GLU A 64 8.47 5.40 2.16
C GLU A 64 8.21 4.28 3.19
N VAL A 65 7.33 3.34 2.86
CA VAL A 65 7.02 2.17 3.70
C VAL A 65 8.00 1.03 3.38
N GLU A 66 9.19 1.14 3.96
CA GLU A 66 10.35 0.32 3.60
C GLU A 66 10.13 -1.20 3.71
N HIS A 67 9.38 -1.68 4.71
CA HIS A 67 9.15 -3.12 4.89
C HIS A 67 8.29 -3.70 3.75
N LEU A 68 7.21 -3.02 3.36
CA LEU A 68 6.36 -3.42 2.23
C LEU A 68 7.12 -3.32 0.91
N ARG A 69 7.95 -2.29 0.74
CA ARG A 69 8.80 -2.11 -0.44
C ARG A 69 9.74 -3.31 -0.62
N ARG A 70 10.41 -3.74 0.46
CA ARG A 70 11.29 -4.92 0.44
C ARG A 70 10.53 -6.20 0.11
N GLN A 71 9.38 -6.44 0.73
CA GLN A 71 8.56 -7.62 0.44
C GLN A 71 8.09 -7.66 -1.02
N ALA A 72 7.66 -6.52 -1.56
CA ALA A 72 7.22 -6.43 -2.94
C ALA A 72 8.36 -6.67 -3.94
N LEU A 73 9.57 -6.18 -3.63
CA LEU A 73 10.77 -6.47 -4.44
C LEU A 73 11.14 -7.96 -4.41
N ILE A 74 11.05 -8.61 -3.25
CA ILE A 74 11.28 -10.06 -3.12
C ILE A 74 10.30 -10.81 -4.03
N HIS A 75 9.01 -10.50 -3.97
CA HIS A 75 8.00 -11.09 -4.86
C HIS A 75 8.33 -10.87 -6.34
N LEU A 76 8.71 -9.65 -6.71
CA LEU A 76 9.05 -9.32 -8.10
C LEU A 76 10.25 -10.14 -8.61
N ILE A 77 11.32 -10.25 -7.82
CA ILE A 77 12.52 -11.03 -8.18
C ILE A 77 12.16 -12.50 -8.41
N TRP A 78 11.34 -13.08 -7.53
CA TRP A 78 10.91 -14.47 -7.68
C TRP A 78 10.03 -14.69 -8.92
N ILE A 79 9.09 -13.78 -9.21
CA ILE A 79 8.27 -13.84 -10.43
C ILE A 79 9.13 -13.76 -11.70
N CYS A 80 10.16 -12.92 -11.71
CA CYS A 80 11.06 -12.80 -12.86
C CYS A 80 11.93 -14.04 -13.10
N HIS A 81 12.28 -14.79 -12.04
CA HIS A 81 13.10 -16.00 -12.16
C HIS A 81 12.28 -17.26 -12.51
N HIS A 82 10.96 -17.24 -12.30
CA HIS A 82 10.04 -18.32 -12.67
C HIS A 82 8.81 -17.77 -13.41
N PRO A 83 8.97 -17.35 -14.68
CA PRO A 83 7.85 -16.96 -15.51
C PRO A 83 6.94 -18.17 -15.73
N PHE A 84 5.63 -17.95 -15.60
CA PHE A 84 4.55 -18.93 -15.80
C PHE A 84 4.69 -19.76 -17.08
#